data_AF-A0A358D084-F1
#
_entry.id   AF-A0A358D084-F1
#
_cell.length_a   1.000
_cell.length_b   1.000
_cell.length_c   1.000
_cell.angle_alpha   90.00
_cell.angle_beta   90.00
_cell.angle_gamma   90.00
#
_symmetry.space_group_name_H-M   'P 1'
#
loop_
_entity.id
_entity.type
_entity.pdbx_description
1 polymer ?
#
loop_
_entity_poly.entity_id
_entity_poly.type
_entity_poly.pdbx_seq_one_letter_code
_entity_poly.pdbx_strand_id
1 'polypeptide(L)'
;MRKDVKLALRRRVCTVNFLSGIRSRISTKTALIVGVLAGLVAALLVTPSVDGEAFAEAARQAADQPAGVIGALVAFGLAFVLRAIAWQRVLPDLPFSHALAGIHLALGANHVLPFRLGEPLRVLGVVRRRRVGIEAATVSTVTLRSADMVAVIALGAVVAPSAFFGLVGFAGWLLLALVAVAAVVGWKWLSNVAQRRPDVVMPGLVALSLSAVAWIAESILVRQVATWVGINLSWSEAILVTTVAVAAQIAAIAPGGFGTYEAAAVAAYAVLGYDPELALIAALGAHALKTAYSLVVGVIAAFLPAPALTGRFRLSKTSHTMVARPIAADAPVVLFMPAYNEEEAVEACIERVPDQVHGRRVELIVVDDGSRDSTAKRAEASGAEVIRLGDNQGLGAAVRVGLEIGVERAAAAVVFCDADGEYPPEELHNVVAPIFDGEADYVIGSRFLGRIDHMRPHRRFGNHVLTRVLQVVARQRITDGQSGYRALSFEAARSAEIIHDFNYAQVLTLDLLAKGFRYREVPISYHFRTTGESFIKLGRYLRNVVPAVYREINAA
;
A
#
# COMPACT_ATOMS: atom_id res chain seq x y z
N MET A 1 -40.44 -23.34 2.86
CA MET A 1 -39.65 -22.39 2.04
C MET A 1 -38.94 -21.24 2.78
N ARG A 2 -39.19 -20.93 4.07
CA ARG A 2 -38.38 -19.93 4.83
C ARG A 2 -37.46 -20.50 5.94
N LYS A 3 -37.51 -21.81 6.21
CA LYS A 3 -36.63 -22.47 7.21
C LYS A 3 -35.37 -23.09 6.59
N ASP A 4 -35.41 -23.50 5.32
CA ASP A 4 -34.27 -24.18 4.67
C ASP A 4 -33.16 -23.23 4.18
N VAL A 5 -33.47 -21.95 4.00
CA VAL A 5 -32.48 -20.92 3.62
C VAL A 5 -31.58 -20.55 4.81
N LYS A 6 -32.08 -20.63 6.05
CA LYS A 6 -31.29 -20.35 7.26
C LYS A 6 -30.28 -21.48 7.59
N LEU A 7 -30.53 -22.71 7.13
CA LEU A 7 -29.61 -23.83 7.35
C LEU A 7 -28.44 -23.83 6.34
N ALA A 8 -28.68 -23.36 5.11
CA ALA A 8 -27.64 -23.19 4.08
C ALA A 8 -26.67 -22.03 4.38
N LEU A 9 -27.14 -20.98 5.05
CA LEU A 9 -26.30 -19.86 5.50
C LEU A 9 -25.46 -20.18 6.74
N ARG A 10 -25.91 -21.10 7.62
CA ARG A 10 -25.12 -21.53 8.80
C ARG A 10 -23.97 -22.50 8.45
N ARG A 11 -24.03 -23.21 7.32
CA ARG A 11 -22.93 -24.10 6.88
C ARG A 11 -21.79 -23.38 6.13
N ARG A 12 -21.98 -22.14 5.67
CA ARG A 12 -20.90 -21.31 5.09
C ARG A 12 -20.02 -20.58 6.12
N VAL A 13 -20.32 -20.72 7.42
CA VAL A 13 -19.60 -20.00 8.50
C VAL A 13 -18.59 -20.90 9.24
N CYS A 14 -18.58 -22.22 9.03
CA CYS A 14 -17.67 -23.11 9.78
C CYS A 14 -16.22 -23.09 9.28
N THR A 15 -15.93 -22.76 8.02
CA THR A 15 -14.56 -22.81 7.48
C THR A 15 -13.75 -21.53 7.75
N VAL A 16 -14.41 -20.44 8.17
CA VAL A 16 -13.75 -19.15 8.50
C VAL A 16 -13.32 -19.10 9.98
N ASN A 17 -13.81 -20.01 10.83
CA ASN A 17 -13.55 -19.99 12.26
C ASN A 17 -12.23 -20.65 12.72
N PHE A 18 -11.58 -21.44 11.86
CA PHE A 18 -10.28 -22.02 12.22
C PHE A 18 -9.16 -20.96 12.22
N LEU A 19 -9.18 -20.07 11.22
CA LEU A 19 -8.21 -18.97 11.11
C LEU A 19 -8.48 -17.83 12.12
N SER A 20 -9.74 -17.59 12.49
CA SER A 20 -10.08 -16.61 13.54
C SER A 20 -9.72 -17.10 14.95
N GLY A 21 -9.81 -18.42 15.21
CA GLY A 21 -9.41 -19.03 16.48
C GLY A 21 -7.90 -19.09 16.73
N ILE A 22 -7.08 -19.11 15.67
CA ILE A 22 -5.61 -18.99 15.78
C ILE A 22 -5.21 -17.52 15.95
N ARG A 23 -5.90 -16.59 15.26
CA ARG A 23 -5.67 -15.14 15.33
C ARG A 23 -5.94 -14.56 16.73
N SER A 24 -6.72 -15.23 17.57
CA SER A 24 -7.01 -14.79 18.95
C SER A 24 -6.00 -15.27 19.99
N ARG A 25 -5.09 -16.20 19.67
CA ARG A 25 -4.15 -16.78 20.65
C ARG A 25 -2.70 -16.34 20.49
N ILE A 26 -2.28 -15.89 19.30
CA ILE A 26 -0.92 -15.38 19.08
C ILE A 26 -1.02 -14.07 18.31
N SER A 27 -0.70 -12.96 18.97
CA SER A 27 -0.64 -11.67 18.29
C SER A 27 0.46 -11.68 17.22
N THR A 28 0.29 -10.96 16.10
CA THR A 28 1.33 -10.81 15.07
C THR A 28 2.66 -10.33 15.67
N LYS A 29 2.61 -9.54 16.76
CA LYS A 29 3.79 -9.09 17.50
C LYS A 29 4.49 -10.25 18.21
N THR A 30 3.74 -11.12 18.88
CA THR A 30 4.26 -12.32 19.56
C THR A 30 4.93 -13.26 18.56
N ALA A 31 4.29 -13.51 17.42
CA ALA A 31 4.85 -14.31 16.33
C ALA A 31 6.17 -13.71 15.81
N LEU A 32 6.21 -12.39 15.58
CA LEU A 32 7.41 -11.69 15.12
C LEU A 32 8.56 -11.83 16.14
N ILE A 33 8.27 -11.61 17.43
CA ILE A 33 9.27 -11.71 18.50
C ILE A 33 9.84 -13.12 18.59
N VAL A 34 8.98 -14.16 18.57
CA VAL A 34 9.42 -15.56 18.59
C VAL A 34 10.30 -15.89 17.38
N GLY A 35 9.91 -15.44 16.19
CA GLY A 35 10.69 -15.65 14.97
C GLY A 35 12.07 -14.98 15.00
N VAL A 36 12.14 -13.73 15.48
CA VAL A 36 13.40 -12.99 15.63
C VAL A 36 14.31 -13.63 16.68
N LEU A 37 13.74 -14.03 17.83
CA LEU A 37 14.50 -14.74 18.87
C LEU A 37 15.03 -16.09 18.38
N ALA A 38 14.23 -16.86 17.65
CA ALA A 38 14.68 -18.12 17.05
C ALA A 38 15.82 -17.90 16.04
N GLY A 39 15.74 -16.85 15.21
CA GLY A 39 16.82 -16.46 14.30
C GLY A 39 18.09 -16.03 15.03
N LEU A 40 17.98 -15.23 16.10
CA LEU A 40 19.10 -14.81 16.94
C LEU A 40 19.78 -16.00 17.63
N VAL A 41 19.01 -16.93 18.18
CA VAL A 41 19.54 -18.16 18.80
C VAL A 41 20.27 -19.00 17.75
N ALA A 42 19.70 -19.18 16.56
CA ALA A 42 20.38 -19.88 15.47
C ALA A 42 21.69 -19.18 15.07
N ALA A 43 21.70 -17.85 14.96
CA ALA A 43 22.91 -17.10 14.65
C ALA A 43 23.98 -17.25 15.73
N LEU A 44 23.61 -17.18 17.01
CA LEU A 44 24.53 -17.37 18.13
C LEU A 44 25.09 -18.80 18.21
N LEU A 45 24.34 -19.81 17.79
CA LEU A 45 24.82 -21.20 17.72
C LEU A 45 25.75 -21.44 16.54
N VAL A 46 25.50 -20.80 15.39
CA VAL A 46 26.27 -21.01 14.16
C VAL A 46 27.55 -20.19 14.15
N THR A 47 27.52 -18.92 14.59
CA THR A 47 28.66 -17.99 14.50
C THR A 47 29.97 -18.53 15.09
N PRO A 48 29.99 -19.19 16.28
CA PRO A 48 31.21 -19.77 16.84
C PRO A 48 31.78 -20.94 16.03
N SER A 49 30.97 -21.54 15.17
CA SER A 49 31.31 -22.74 14.38
C SER A 49 31.78 -22.39 12.96
N VAL A 50 31.86 -21.10 12.61
CA VAL A 50 32.27 -20.63 11.29
C VAL A 50 33.72 -20.17 11.35
N ASP A 51 34.59 -20.81 10.56
CA ASP A 51 35.93 -20.30 10.29
C ASP A 51 35.83 -18.99 9.49
N GLY A 52 36.16 -17.88 10.16
CA GLY A 52 36.13 -16.54 9.58
C GLY A 52 37.17 -16.33 8.48
N GLU A 53 38.32 -17.02 8.53
CA GLU A 53 39.35 -16.93 7.50
C GLU A 53 38.92 -17.66 6.22
N ALA A 54 38.41 -18.88 6.37
CA ALA A 54 37.88 -19.65 5.24
C ALA A 54 36.66 -18.96 4.60
N PHE A 55 35.79 -18.34 5.39
CA PHE A 55 34.68 -17.54 4.87
C PHE A 55 35.18 -16.29 4.11
N ALA A 56 36.19 -15.60 4.63
CA ALA A 56 36.79 -14.44 3.96
C ALA A 56 37.47 -14.84 2.65
N GLU A 57 38.10 -16.01 2.60
CA GLU A 57 38.70 -16.55 1.39
C GLU A 57 37.66 -16.88 0.33
N ALA A 58 36.57 -17.56 0.70
CA ALA A 58 35.47 -17.83 -0.22
C ALA A 58 34.85 -16.53 -0.78
N ALA A 59 34.75 -15.49 0.05
CA ALA A 59 34.29 -14.17 -0.39
C ALA A 59 35.27 -13.50 -1.37
N ARG A 60 36.59 -13.62 -1.16
CA ARG A 60 37.61 -13.14 -2.10
C ARG A 60 37.51 -13.89 -3.44
N GLN A 61 37.40 -15.22 -3.41
CA GLN A 61 37.24 -16.01 -4.64
C GLN A 61 35.98 -15.64 -5.43
N ALA A 62 34.87 -15.37 -4.74
CA ALA A 62 33.66 -14.86 -5.38
C ALA A 62 33.87 -13.47 -6.01
N ALA A 63 34.58 -12.57 -5.33
CA ALA A 63 34.86 -11.23 -5.83
C ALA A 63 35.80 -11.24 -7.06
N ASP A 64 36.76 -12.17 -7.10
CA ASP A 64 37.68 -12.36 -8.21
C ASP A 64 37.01 -13.02 -9.44
N GLN A 65 35.82 -13.60 -9.26
CA GLN A 65 35.02 -14.24 -10.32
C GLN A 65 33.64 -13.57 -10.51
N PRO A 66 33.59 -12.30 -10.92
CA PRO A 66 32.31 -11.56 -11.04
C PRO A 66 31.35 -12.22 -12.05
N ALA A 67 31.87 -12.83 -13.10
CA ALA A 67 31.07 -13.59 -14.06
C ALA A 67 30.38 -14.80 -13.43
N GLY A 68 31.03 -15.48 -12.48
CA GLY A 68 30.46 -16.60 -11.74
C GLY A 68 29.32 -16.15 -10.83
N VAL A 69 29.51 -15.04 -10.10
CA VAL A 69 28.47 -14.43 -9.26
C VAL A 69 27.25 -14.02 -10.09
N ILE A 70 27.47 -13.32 -11.21
CA ILE A 70 26.40 -12.89 -12.11
C ILE A 70 25.68 -14.11 -12.70
N GLY A 71 26.42 -15.11 -13.19
CA GLY A 71 25.86 -16.33 -13.75
C GLY A 71 24.98 -17.09 -12.75
N ALA A 72 25.45 -17.24 -11.50
CA ALA A 72 24.68 -17.87 -10.43
C ALA A 72 23.39 -17.10 -10.11
N LEU A 73 23.45 -15.77 -10.00
CA LEU A 73 22.28 -14.94 -9.73
C LEU A 73 21.29 -14.91 -10.90
N VAL A 74 21.78 -14.93 -12.15
CA VAL A 74 20.93 -15.03 -13.35
C VAL A 74 20.22 -16.38 -13.40
N ALA A 75 20.93 -17.48 -13.14
CA ALA A 75 20.33 -18.81 -13.08
C ALA A 75 19.28 -18.91 -11.97
N PHE A 76 19.58 -18.36 -10.78
CA PHE A 76 18.63 -18.27 -9.69
C PHE A 76 17.41 -17.42 -10.06
N GLY A 77 17.60 -16.27 -10.70
CA GLY A 77 16.52 -15.42 -11.19
C GLY A 77 15.64 -16.08 -12.26
N LEU A 78 16.25 -16.84 -13.17
CA LEU A 78 15.54 -17.59 -14.21
C LEU A 78 14.56 -18.60 -13.59
N ALA A 79 14.88 -19.22 -12.45
CA ALA A 79 13.97 -20.10 -11.75
C ALA A 79 12.62 -19.42 -11.40
N PHE A 80 12.65 -18.14 -11.01
CA PHE A 80 11.44 -17.37 -10.70
C PHE A 80 10.70 -16.93 -11.97
N VAL A 81 11.42 -16.64 -13.05
CA VAL A 81 10.83 -16.39 -14.38
C VAL A 81 10.05 -17.61 -14.86
N LEU A 82 10.64 -18.81 -14.77
CA LEU A 82 9.99 -20.06 -15.16
C LEU A 82 8.73 -20.33 -14.33
N ARG A 83 8.78 -20.09 -13.01
CA ARG A 83 7.60 -20.18 -12.13
C ARG A 83 6.53 -19.14 -12.45
N ALA A 84 6.91 -17.93 -12.84
CA ALA A 84 5.96 -16.90 -13.27
C ALA A 84 5.23 -17.34 -14.55
N ILE A 85 5.97 -17.89 -15.53
CA ILE A 85 5.40 -18.44 -16.77
C ILE A 85 4.48 -19.62 -16.45
N ALA A 86 4.89 -20.54 -15.57
CA ALA A 86 4.05 -21.65 -15.12
C ALA A 86 2.74 -21.15 -14.48
N TRP A 87 2.80 -20.06 -13.71
CA TRP A 87 1.62 -19.46 -13.10
C TRP A 87 0.66 -18.84 -14.13
N GLN A 88 1.18 -18.20 -15.19
CA GLN A 88 0.34 -17.71 -16.29
C GLN A 88 -0.39 -18.83 -17.03
N ARG A 89 0.16 -20.05 -17.06
CA ARG A 89 -0.55 -21.20 -17.65
C ARG A 89 -1.76 -21.65 -16.82
N VAL A 90 -1.78 -21.31 -15.53
CA VAL A 90 -2.91 -21.57 -14.62
C VAL A 90 -3.87 -20.37 -14.57
N LEU A 91 -3.34 -19.16 -14.68
CA LEU A 91 -4.10 -17.90 -14.73
C LEU A 91 -3.72 -17.12 -16.01
N PRO A 92 -4.33 -17.41 -17.17
CA PRO A 92 -3.97 -16.79 -18.45
C PRO A 92 -4.08 -15.25 -18.45
N ASP A 93 -5.03 -14.71 -17.71
CA ASP A 93 -5.28 -13.27 -17.61
C ASP A 93 -4.29 -12.53 -16.68
N LEU A 94 -3.40 -13.26 -15.99
CA LEU A 94 -2.37 -12.69 -15.14
C LEU A 94 -1.17 -12.27 -16.01
N PRO A 95 -0.83 -10.96 -16.08
CA PRO A 95 0.35 -10.54 -16.83
C PRO A 95 1.63 -11.08 -16.22
N PHE A 96 2.61 -11.40 -17.07
CA PHE A 96 3.91 -11.95 -16.66
C PHE A 96 4.58 -11.10 -15.58
N SER A 97 4.61 -9.77 -15.77
CA SER A 97 5.20 -8.82 -14.83
C SER A 97 4.56 -8.87 -13.44
N HIS A 98 3.26 -9.15 -13.37
CA HIS A 98 2.52 -9.24 -12.11
C HIS A 98 2.67 -10.60 -11.46
N ALA A 99 2.72 -11.68 -12.24
CA ALA A 99 3.06 -13.01 -11.75
C ALA A 99 4.46 -13.01 -11.13
N LEU A 100 5.45 -12.47 -11.85
CA LEU A 100 6.83 -12.37 -11.40
C LEU A 100 6.95 -11.50 -10.14
N ALA A 101 6.31 -10.33 -10.12
CA ALA A 101 6.33 -9.47 -8.95
C ALA A 101 5.61 -10.09 -7.74
N GLY A 102 4.51 -10.83 -7.94
CA GLY A 102 3.86 -11.56 -6.86
C GLY A 102 4.79 -12.62 -6.25
N ILE A 103 5.54 -13.36 -7.08
CA ILE A 103 6.51 -14.36 -6.65
C ILE A 103 7.71 -13.70 -5.93
N HIS A 104 8.28 -12.63 -6.48
CA HIS A 104 9.40 -11.92 -5.87
C HIS A 104 9.00 -11.22 -4.57
N LEU A 105 7.79 -10.69 -4.47
CA LEU A 105 7.24 -10.15 -3.23
C LEU A 105 7.15 -11.25 -2.16
N ALA A 106 6.67 -12.44 -2.54
CA ALA A 106 6.63 -13.60 -1.65
C ALA A 106 8.02 -14.01 -1.18
N LEU A 107 8.98 -14.04 -2.12
CA LEU A 107 10.36 -14.41 -1.86
C LEU A 107 11.03 -13.44 -0.87
N GLY A 108 10.97 -12.13 -1.13
CA GLY A 108 11.53 -11.12 -0.23
C GLY A 108 10.85 -11.15 1.14
N ALA A 109 9.53 -11.29 1.18
CA ALA A 109 8.79 -11.40 2.43
C ALA A 109 9.20 -12.64 3.24
N ASN A 110 9.44 -13.79 2.61
CA ASN A 110 9.88 -15.00 3.31
C ASN A 110 11.29 -14.88 3.91
N HIS A 111 12.13 -13.96 3.42
CA HIS A 111 13.46 -13.71 3.99
C HIS A 111 13.44 -12.67 5.11
N VAL A 112 12.37 -11.88 5.23
CA VAL A 112 12.23 -10.85 6.27
C VAL A 112 11.28 -11.29 7.39
N LEU A 113 10.19 -11.99 7.04
CA LEU A 113 9.12 -12.35 7.95
C LEU A 113 9.24 -13.82 8.40
N PRO A 114 8.93 -14.12 9.67
CA PRO A 114 8.83 -15.50 10.13
C PRO A 114 7.58 -16.20 9.58
N PHE A 115 7.49 -17.52 9.77
CA PHE A 115 6.35 -18.37 9.38
C PHE A 115 5.99 -18.37 7.89
N ARG A 116 6.90 -17.95 7.01
CA ARG A 116 6.70 -18.00 5.55
C ARG A 116 5.43 -17.29 5.07
N LEU A 117 5.21 -16.07 5.60
CA LEU A 117 4.06 -15.21 5.25
C LEU A 117 4.12 -14.65 3.81
N GLY A 118 5.06 -15.09 2.98
CA GLY A 118 5.21 -14.70 1.59
C GLY A 118 4.07 -15.17 0.69
N GLU A 119 3.53 -16.38 0.87
CA GLU A 119 2.43 -16.88 0.01
C GLU A 119 1.13 -16.05 0.15
N PRO A 120 0.68 -15.68 1.37
CA PRO A 120 -0.39 -14.69 1.52
C PRO A 120 -0.10 -13.36 0.82
N LEU A 121 1.15 -12.87 0.88
CA LEU A 121 1.55 -11.63 0.21
C LEU A 121 1.57 -11.76 -1.31
N ARG A 122 1.93 -12.93 -1.85
CA ARG A 122 1.80 -13.26 -3.28
C ARG A 122 0.36 -13.09 -3.76
N VAL A 123 -0.59 -13.67 -3.03
CA VAL A 123 -2.03 -13.60 -3.33
C VAL A 123 -2.50 -12.15 -3.24
N LEU A 124 -2.20 -11.46 -2.13
CA LEU A 124 -2.58 -10.05 -1.94
C LEU A 124 -1.97 -9.14 -3.00
N GLY A 125 -0.72 -9.40 -3.40
CA GLY A 125 -0.02 -8.68 -4.47
C GLY A 125 -0.78 -8.77 -5.78
N VAL A 126 -1.18 -9.97 -6.21
CA VAL A 126 -1.90 -10.12 -7.47
C VAL A 126 -3.34 -9.57 -7.37
N VAL A 127 -4.05 -9.82 -6.27
CA VAL A 127 -5.44 -9.35 -6.06
C VAL A 127 -5.53 -7.83 -5.97
N ARG A 128 -4.54 -7.16 -5.35
CA ARG A 128 -4.53 -5.69 -5.29
C ARG A 128 -4.12 -5.05 -6.61
N ARG A 129 -3.23 -5.70 -7.36
CA ARG A 129 -2.70 -5.11 -8.59
C ARG A 129 -3.56 -5.38 -9.82
N ARG A 130 -4.36 -6.45 -9.78
CA ARG A 130 -5.23 -6.88 -10.88
C ARG A 130 -6.56 -7.37 -10.33
N ARG A 131 -7.61 -7.31 -11.14
CA ARG A 131 -8.95 -7.85 -10.82
C ARG A 131 -9.00 -9.39 -10.82
N VAL A 132 -7.93 -10.05 -10.37
CA VAL A 132 -7.95 -11.50 -10.14
C VAL A 132 -8.71 -11.75 -8.85
N GLY A 133 -9.71 -12.63 -8.89
CA GLY A 133 -10.48 -12.96 -7.70
C GLY A 133 -9.62 -13.67 -6.65
N ILE A 134 -9.85 -13.37 -5.36
CA ILE A 134 -9.08 -13.95 -4.26
C ILE A 134 -9.08 -15.49 -4.27
N GLU A 135 -10.20 -16.12 -4.63
CA GLU A 135 -10.30 -17.58 -4.73
C GLU A 135 -9.33 -18.13 -5.79
N ALA A 136 -9.34 -17.55 -7.00
CA ALA A 136 -8.47 -17.95 -8.12
C ALA A 136 -6.98 -17.74 -7.80
N ALA A 137 -6.64 -16.59 -7.22
CA ALA A 137 -5.26 -16.30 -6.80
C ALA A 137 -4.79 -17.25 -5.70
N THR A 138 -5.64 -17.56 -4.71
CA THR A 138 -5.27 -18.46 -3.60
C THR A 138 -5.10 -19.89 -4.08
N VAL A 139 -6.07 -20.43 -4.83
CA VAL A 139 -6.03 -21.83 -5.26
C VAL A 139 -4.88 -22.09 -6.24
N SER A 140 -4.64 -21.20 -7.19
CA SER A 140 -3.52 -21.35 -8.13
C SER A 140 -2.17 -21.28 -7.42
N THR A 141 -2.03 -20.41 -6.41
CA THR A 141 -0.81 -20.31 -5.59
C THR A 141 -0.56 -21.60 -4.81
N VAL A 142 -1.57 -22.11 -4.09
CA VAL A 142 -1.46 -23.35 -3.32
C VAL A 142 -1.11 -24.53 -4.23
N THR A 143 -1.81 -24.69 -5.35
CA THR A 143 -1.59 -25.82 -6.26
C THR A 143 -0.21 -25.78 -6.89
N LEU A 144 0.24 -24.62 -7.37
CA LEU A 144 1.58 -24.49 -7.96
C LEU A 144 2.68 -24.68 -6.91
N ARG A 145 2.48 -24.19 -5.67
CA ARG A 145 3.47 -24.40 -4.61
C ARG A 145 3.59 -25.88 -4.22
N SER A 146 2.47 -26.60 -4.15
CA SER A 146 2.48 -28.04 -3.91
C SER A 146 3.11 -28.79 -5.08
N ALA A 147 2.80 -28.42 -6.32
CA ALA A 147 3.42 -28.98 -7.53
C ALA A 147 4.94 -28.74 -7.56
N ASP A 148 5.39 -27.52 -7.22
CA ASP A 148 6.80 -27.19 -7.05
C ASP A 148 7.48 -28.10 -6.04
N MET A 149 6.81 -28.37 -4.92
CA MET A 149 7.37 -29.20 -3.87
C MET A 149 7.49 -30.67 -4.31
N VAL A 150 6.45 -31.20 -4.95
CA VAL A 150 6.46 -32.55 -5.52
C VAL A 150 7.55 -32.68 -6.58
N ALA A 151 7.72 -31.67 -7.44
CA ALA A 151 8.75 -31.68 -8.47
C ALA A 151 10.16 -31.76 -7.87
N VAL A 152 10.46 -30.97 -6.82
CA VAL A 152 11.80 -30.99 -6.21
C VAL A 152 12.10 -32.31 -5.50
N ILE A 153 11.09 -32.89 -4.84
CA ILE A 153 11.18 -34.19 -4.16
C ILE A 153 11.42 -35.30 -5.19
N ALA A 154 10.62 -35.33 -6.26
CA ALA A 154 10.76 -36.31 -7.33
C ALA A 154 12.13 -36.20 -8.01
N LEU A 155 12.60 -34.98 -8.26
CA LEU A 155 13.92 -34.74 -8.84
C LEU A 155 15.03 -35.30 -7.95
N GLY A 156 15.01 -35.05 -6.64
CA GLY A 156 16.01 -35.59 -5.71
C GLY A 156 15.99 -37.12 -5.64
N ALA A 157 14.80 -37.73 -5.59
CA ALA A 157 14.63 -39.17 -5.56
C ALA A 157 15.13 -39.86 -6.86
N VAL A 158 15.00 -39.20 -8.02
CA VAL A 158 15.47 -39.74 -9.30
C VAL A 158 16.98 -39.55 -9.47
N VAL A 159 17.51 -38.39 -9.09
CA VAL A 159 18.89 -38.00 -9.38
C VAL A 159 19.90 -38.64 -8.43
N ALA A 160 19.52 -38.85 -7.16
CA ALA A 160 20.39 -39.46 -6.17
C ALA A 160 19.58 -40.33 -5.18
N PRO A 161 18.99 -41.46 -5.62
CA PRO A 161 18.04 -42.23 -4.83
C PRO A 161 18.60 -42.72 -3.49
N SER A 162 19.81 -43.30 -3.48
CA SER A 162 20.43 -43.82 -2.26
C SER A 162 20.66 -42.73 -1.21
N ALA A 163 21.27 -41.62 -1.61
CA ALA A 163 21.53 -40.49 -0.73
C ALA A 163 20.23 -39.80 -0.27
N PHE A 164 19.25 -39.64 -1.17
CA PHE A 164 17.95 -39.07 -0.85
C PHE A 164 17.23 -39.90 0.23
N PHE A 165 17.05 -41.21 0.01
CA PHE A 165 16.35 -42.06 0.99
C PHE A 165 17.12 -42.24 2.28
N GLY A 166 18.46 -42.13 2.26
CA GLY A 166 19.29 -42.08 3.46
C GLY A 166 19.06 -40.84 4.32
N LEU A 167 18.72 -39.69 3.71
CA LEU A 167 18.54 -38.41 4.39
C LEU A 167 17.11 -38.16 4.92
N VAL A 168 16.08 -38.76 4.29
CA VAL A 168 14.67 -38.46 4.60
C VAL A 168 14.31 -38.84 6.05
N GLY A 169 14.74 -40.01 6.54
CA GLY A 169 14.40 -40.49 7.89
C GLY A 169 12.88 -40.52 8.18
N PHE A 170 12.48 -40.79 9.43
CA PHE A 170 11.04 -40.86 9.78
C PHE A 170 10.34 -39.50 9.65
N ALA A 171 10.96 -38.42 10.15
CA ALA A 171 10.39 -37.08 10.11
C ALA A 171 10.24 -36.54 8.67
N GLY A 172 11.20 -36.84 7.79
CA GLY A 172 11.08 -36.46 6.38
C GLY A 172 9.95 -37.24 5.69
N TRP A 173 9.75 -38.53 5.98
CA TRP A 173 8.62 -39.27 5.40
C TRP A 173 7.26 -38.67 5.81
N LEU A 174 7.11 -38.22 7.05
CA LEU A 174 5.92 -37.47 7.48
C LEU A 174 5.74 -36.16 6.71
N LEU A 175 6.83 -35.41 6.49
CA LEU A 175 6.81 -34.17 5.72
C LEU A 175 6.43 -34.43 4.25
N LEU A 176 6.97 -35.46 3.63
CA LEU A 176 6.63 -35.88 2.27
C LEU A 176 5.15 -36.26 2.15
N ALA A 177 4.61 -36.99 3.15
CA ALA A 177 3.19 -37.31 3.20
C ALA A 177 2.31 -36.05 3.31
N LEU A 178 2.70 -35.07 4.12
CA LEU A 178 2.02 -33.78 4.23
C LEU A 178 2.00 -33.03 2.89
N VAL A 179 3.14 -33.00 2.20
CA VAL A 179 3.26 -32.38 0.86
C VAL A 179 2.37 -33.08 -0.15
N ALA A 180 2.33 -34.41 -0.16
CA ALA A 180 1.46 -35.18 -1.04
C ALA A 180 -0.03 -34.89 -0.77
N VAL A 181 -0.44 -34.83 0.50
CA VAL A 181 -1.82 -34.45 0.88
C VAL A 181 -2.14 -33.04 0.39
N ALA A 182 -1.25 -32.07 0.62
CA ALA A 182 -1.43 -30.69 0.16
C ALA A 182 -1.52 -30.59 -1.37
N ALA A 183 -0.76 -31.39 -2.10
CA ALA A 183 -0.84 -31.47 -3.57
C ALA A 183 -2.19 -32.01 -4.04
N VAL A 184 -2.68 -33.10 -3.45
CA VAL A 184 -3.98 -33.69 -3.80
C VAL A 184 -5.13 -32.72 -3.47
N VAL A 185 -5.10 -32.08 -2.31
CA VAL A 185 -6.11 -31.10 -1.90
C VAL A 185 -6.10 -29.88 -2.82
N GLY A 186 -4.92 -29.32 -3.11
CA GLY A 186 -4.76 -28.21 -4.04
C GLY A 186 -5.26 -28.54 -5.44
N TRP A 187 -4.90 -29.72 -5.97
CA TRP A 187 -5.33 -30.18 -7.28
C TRP A 187 -6.85 -30.30 -7.39
N LYS A 188 -7.50 -30.95 -6.42
CA LYS A 188 -8.97 -31.08 -6.37
C LYS A 188 -9.65 -29.71 -6.25
N TRP A 189 -9.10 -28.83 -5.42
CA TRP A 189 -9.64 -27.48 -5.26
C TRP A 189 -9.55 -26.66 -6.55
N LEU A 190 -8.39 -26.71 -7.23
CA LEU A 190 -8.18 -26.01 -8.51
C LEU A 190 -9.12 -26.55 -9.59
N SER A 191 -9.28 -27.87 -9.68
CA SER A 191 -10.20 -28.51 -10.63
C SER A 191 -11.63 -28.01 -10.43
N ASN A 192 -12.09 -27.93 -9.19
CA ASN A 192 -13.43 -27.42 -8.87
C ASN A 192 -13.58 -25.93 -9.17
N VAL A 193 -12.52 -25.13 -9.09
CA VAL A 193 -12.53 -23.71 -9.46
C VAL A 193 -12.51 -23.55 -10.97
N ALA A 194 -11.64 -24.25 -11.68
CA ALA A 194 -11.52 -24.22 -13.15
C ALA A 194 -12.83 -24.62 -13.86
N GLN A 195 -13.59 -25.57 -13.30
CA GLN A 195 -14.92 -25.93 -13.81
C GLN A 195 -15.95 -24.79 -13.70
N ARG A 196 -15.80 -23.89 -12.73
CA ARG A 196 -16.73 -22.78 -12.45
C ARG A 196 -16.25 -21.44 -13.02
N ARG A 197 -14.96 -21.32 -13.33
CA ARG A 197 -14.29 -20.08 -13.70
C ARG A 197 -13.44 -20.29 -14.95
N PRO A 198 -13.83 -19.69 -16.10
CA PRO A 198 -13.09 -19.85 -17.35
C PRO A 198 -11.71 -19.17 -17.32
N ASP A 199 -11.49 -18.23 -16.39
CA ASP A 199 -10.21 -17.52 -16.20
C ASP A 199 -9.16 -18.35 -15.40
N VAL A 200 -9.51 -19.58 -15.01
CA VAL A 200 -8.63 -20.50 -14.28
C VAL A 200 -8.49 -21.81 -15.05
N VAL A 201 -7.25 -22.21 -15.33
CA VAL A 201 -6.92 -23.38 -16.13
C VAL A 201 -6.12 -24.39 -15.29
N MET A 202 -6.34 -25.69 -15.52
CA MET A 202 -5.54 -26.72 -14.87
C MET A 202 -4.10 -26.71 -15.41
N PRO A 203 -3.07 -26.88 -14.56
CA PRO A 203 -1.69 -26.92 -15.03
C PRO A 203 -1.47 -28.16 -15.90
N GLY A 204 -1.16 -27.93 -17.18
CA GLY A 204 -0.73 -28.99 -18.09
C GLY A 204 0.73 -29.41 -17.88
N LEU A 205 1.18 -30.38 -18.67
CA LEU A 205 2.55 -30.91 -18.61
C LEU A 205 3.61 -29.80 -18.66
N VAL A 206 3.44 -28.82 -19.54
CA VAL A 206 4.39 -27.69 -19.67
C VAL A 206 4.54 -26.90 -18.36
N ALA A 207 3.44 -26.61 -17.65
CA ALA A 207 3.50 -25.86 -16.40
C ALA A 207 4.24 -26.65 -15.31
N LEU A 208 4.03 -27.97 -15.26
CA LEU A 208 4.71 -28.86 -14.33
C LEU A 208 6.20 -29.03 -14.68
N SER A 209 6.55 -29.16 -15.96
CA SER A 209 7.93 -29.26 -16.41
C SER A 209 8.73 -27.98 -16.14
N LEU A 210 8.13 -26.80 -16.31
CA LEU A 210 8.77 -25.52 -15.98
C LEU A 210 9.20 -25.45 -14.51
N SER A 211 8.43 -26.07 -13.60
CA SER A 211 8.77 -26.14 -12.19
C SER A 211 10.02 -27.01 -11.93
N ALA A 212 10.10 -28.18 -12.56
CA ALA A 212 11.28 -29.04 -12.46
C ALA A 212 12.54 -28.34 -13.03
N VAL A 213 12.41 -27.66 -14.17
CA VAL A 213 13.52 -26.89 -14.76
C VAL A 213 13.93 -25.71 -13.87
N ALA A 214 12.97 -25.06 -13.20
CA ALA A 214 13.28 -24.00 -12.24
C ALA A 214 14.17 -24.51 -11.09
N TRP A 215 13.94 -25.72 -10.59
CA TRP A 215 14.79 -26.32 -9.55
C TRP A 215 16.20 -26.64 -10.04
N ILE A 216 16.34 -27.12 -11.28
CA ILE A 216 17.66 -27.33 -11.89
C ILE A 216 18.40 -25.99 -12.01
N ALA A 217 17.71 -24.92 -12.41
CA ALA A 217 18.31 -23.58 -12.48
C ALA A 217 18.78 -23.07 -11.11
N GLU A 218 18.03 -23.33 -10.03
CA GLU A 218 18.47 -22.99 -8.67
C GLU A 218 19.72 -23.74 -8.22
N SER A 219 19.90 -24.99 -8.68
CA SER A 219 21.08 -25.79 -8.31
C SER A 219 22.39 -25.24 -8.88
N ILE A 220 22.32 -24.44 -9.96
CA ILE A 220 23.49 -23.76 -10.54
C ILE A 220 24.14 -22.83 -9.51
N LEU A 221 23.34 -22.10 -8.73
CA LEU A 221 23.85 -21.22 -7.68
C LEU A 221 24.57 -22.02 -6.59
N VAL A 222 23.97 -23.13 -6.14
CA VAL A 222 24.58 -24.00 -5.12
C VAL A 222 25.92 -24.56 -5.60
N ARG A 223 25.96 -25.04 -6.86
CA ARG A 223 27.18 -25.53 -7.49
C ARG A 223 28.24 -24.45 -7.61
N GLN A 224 27.88 -23.26 -8.08
CA GLN A 224 28.83 -22.15 -8.23
C GLN A 224 29.43 -21.72 -6.89
N VAL A 225 28.61 -21.60 -5.84
CA VAL A 225 29.11 -21.24 -4.51
C VAL A 225 30.05 -22.31 -3.96
N ALA A 226 29.73 -23.59 -4.14
CA ALA A 226 30.57 -24.70 -3.70
C ALA A 226 32.00 -24.61 -4.28
N THR A 227 32.15 -24.17 -5.53
CA THR A 227 33.47 -24.01 -6.16
C THR A 227 34.35 -22.97 -5.49
N TRP A 228 33.78 -21.90 -4.91
CA TRP A 228 34.55 -20.87 -4.19
C TRP A 228 35.07 -21.31 -2.82
N VAL A 229 34.64 -22.50 -2.38
CA VAL A 229 35.08 -23.12 -1.13
C VAL A 229 35.89 -24.40 -1.39
N GLY A 230 36.26 -24.64 -2.66
CA GLY A 230 37.02 -25.82 -3.06
C GLY A 230 36.19 -27.11 -3.21
N ILE A 231 34.86 -27.05 -3.13
CA ILE A 231 33.97 -28.21 -3.31
C ILE A 231 33.55 -28.32 -4.78
N ASN A 232 33.89 -29.43 -5.43
CA ASN A 232 33.53 -29.69 -6.82
C ASN A 232 32.32 -30.61 -6.95
N LEU A 233 31.12 -30.05 -6.83
CA LEU A 233 29.88 -30.80 -7.02
C LEU A 233 29.66 -31.19 -8.49
N SER A 234 29.30 -32.46 -8.72
CA SER A 234 28.60 -32.87 -9.94
C SER A 234 27.20 -32.25 -10.01
N TRP A 235 26.60 -32.27 -11.18
CA TRP A 235 25.24 -31.74 -11.38
C TRP A 235 24.21 -32.47 -10.52
N SER A 236 24.33 -33.79 -10.38
CA SER A 236 23.40 -34.60 -9.58
C SER A 236 23.49 -34.28 -8.09
N GLU A 237 24.70 -34.07 -7.59
CA GLU A 237 24.94 -33.69 -6.20
C GLU A 237 24.43 -32.29 -5.90
N ALA A 238 24.66 -31.32 -6.79
CA ALA A 238 24.13 -29.95 -6.62
C ALA A 238 22.59 -29.93 -6.57
N ILE A 239 21.94 -30.74 -7.41
CA ILE A 239 20.49 -30.92 -7.38
C ILE A 239 20.06 -31.54 -6.05
N LEU A 240 20.72 -32.61 -5.58
CA LEU A 240 20.39 -33.24 -4.29
C LEU A 240 20.50 -32.26 -3.13
N VAL A 241 21.63 -31.54 -3.02
CA VAL A 241 21.85 -30.54 -1.96
C VAL A 241 20.74 -29.48 -2.00
N THR A 242 20.41 -28.99 -3.20
CA THR A 242 19.31 -28.02 -3.38
C THR A 242 17.97 -28.60 -2.93
N THR A 243 17.66 -29.84 -3.32
CA THR A 243 16.41 -30.51 -2.93
C THR A 243 16.28 -30.66 -1.42
N VAL A 244 17.31 -31.16 -0.76
CA VAL A 244 17.29 -31.41 0.69
C VAL A 244 17.17 -30.10 1.47
N ALA A 245 17.94 -29.08 1.08
CA ALA A 245 17.92 -27.78 1.74
C ALA A 245 16.56 -27.06 1.59
N VAL A 246 15.95 -27.13 0.41
CA VAL A 246 14.61 -26.56 0.11
C VAL A 246 13.49 -27.34 0.80
N ALA A 247 13.59 -28.67 0.86
CA ALA A 247 12.60 -29.51 1.52
C ALA A 247 12.58 -29.27 3.04
N ALA A 248 13.75 -29.18 3.69
CA ALA A 248 13.85 -28.86 5.12
C ALA A 248 13.21 -27.50 5.45
N GLN A 249 13.34 -26.57 4.52
CA GLN A 249 12.76 -25.26 4.57
C GLN A 249 11.22 -25.31 4.73
N ILE A 250 10.50 -26.33 4.27
CA ILE A 250 9.02 -26.45 4.43
C ILE A 250 8.59 -26.32 5.90
N ALA A 251 9.40 -26.84 6.83
CA ALA A 251 9.13 -26.80 8.27
C ALA A 251 9.76 -25.59 8.98
N ALA A 252 10.42 -24.68 8.25
CA ALA A 252 11.18 -23.60 8.84
C ALA A 252 10.31 -22.48 9.40
N ILE A 253 10.61 -22.08 10.63
CA ILE A 253 9.91 -20.99 11.36
C ILE A 253 10.68 -19.67 11.24
N ALA A 254 12.01 -19.72 11.21
CA ALA A 254 12.88 -18.56 11.16
C ALA A 254 12.81 -17.84 9.79
N PRO A 255 13.04 -16.50 9.74
CA PRO A 255 13.17 -15.77 8.49
C PRO A 255 14.22 -16.39 7.56
N GLY A 256 13.91 -16.51 6.27
CA GLY A 256 14.77 -17.15 5.26
C GLY A 256 14.93 -18.66 5.43
N GLY A 257 14.40 -19.25 6.50
CA GLY A 257 14.77 -20.59 6.93
C GLY A 257 16.20 -20.67 7.46
N PHE A 258 16.72 -19.55 7.98
CA PHE A 258 18.05 -19.48 8.58
C PHE A 258 18.23 -20.56 9.66
N GLY A 259 19.38 -21.25 9.62
CA GLY A 259 19.71 -22.41 10.43
C GLY A 259 19.16 -23.72 9.84
N THR A 260 17.88 -23.76 9.45
CA THR A 260 17.27 -24.99 8.89
C THR A 260 17.76 -25.32 7.48
N TYR A 261 17.95 -24.29 6.64
CA TYR A 261 18.46 -24.47 5.28
C TYR A 261 19.91 -24.95 5.32
N GLU A 262 20.74 -24.29 6.13
CA GLU A 262 22.16 -24.59 6.29
C GLU A 262 22.37 -25.99 6.85
N ALA A 263 21.68 -26.34 7.95
CA ALA A 263 21.82 -27.66 8.55
C ALA A 263 21.46 -28.78 7.56
N ALA A 264 20.40 -28.60 6.78
CA ALA A 264 19.99 -29.57 5.78
C ALA A 264 20.95 -29.64 4.59
N ALA A 265 21.47 -28.50 4.13
CA ALA A 265 22.49 -28.46 3.09
C ALA A 265 23.78 -29.15 3.55
N VAL A 266 24.27 -28.84 4.75
CA VAL A 266 25.46 -29.45 5.36
C VAL A 266 25.28 -30.97 5.50
N ALA A 267 24.11 -31.43 5.96
CA ALA A 267 23.81 -32.86 6.03
C ALA A 267 23.87 -33.54 4.65
N ALA A 268 23.37 -32.87 3.60
CA ALA A 268 23.45 -33.39 2.24
C ALA A 268 24.92 -33.47 1.74
N TYR A 269 25.73 -32.42 1.96
CA TYR A 269 27.16 -32.46 1.64
C TYR A 269 27.90 -33.57 2.39
N ALA A 270 27.63 -33.74 3.69
CA ALA A 270 28.27 -34.75 4.52
C ALA A 270 27.94 -36.18 4.06
N VAL A 271 26.68 -36.45 3.67
CA VAL A 271 26.28 -37.75 3.11
C VAL A 271 26.95 -38.03 1.76
N LEU A 272 27.29 -36.97 1.00
CA LEU A 272 28.06 -37.07 -0.24
C LEU A 272 29.58 -37.21 0.00
N GLY A 273 30.03 -37.15 1.26
CA GLY A 273 31.44 -37.34 1.64
C GLY A 273 32.27 -36.05 1.63
N TYR A 274 31.64 -34.87 1.54
CA TYR A 274 32.34 -33.59 1.63
C TYR A 274 32.55 -33.18 3.09
N ASP A 275 33.60 -32.37 3.31
CA ASP A 275 33.94 -31.84 4.61
C ASP A 275 32.81 -30.94 5.17
N PRO A 276 32.31 -31.20 6.41
CA PRO A 276 31.20 -30.44 6.99
C PRO A 276 31.47 -28.96 7.22
N GLU A 277 32.73 -28.56 7.45
CA GLU A 277 33.11 -27.17 7.71
C GLU A 277 33.07 -26.36 6.40
N LEU A 278 33.68 -26.89 5.34
CA LEU A 278 33.56 -26.31 3.99
C LEU A 278 32.12 -26.31 3.49
N ALA A 279 31.35 -27.36 3.81
CA ALA A 279 29.94 -27.44 3.48
C ALA A 279 29.11 -26.35 4.16
N LEU A 280 29.42 -26.00 5.42
CA LEU A 280 28.74 -24.93 6.14
C LEU A 280 29.02 -23.58 5.48
N ILE A 281 30.26 -23.30 5.09
CA ILE A 281 30.63 -22.08 4.38
C ILE A 281 29.92 -22.00 3.02
N ALA A 282 29.88 -23.11 2.26
CA ALA A 282 29.15 -23.18 1.00
C ALA A 282 27.64 -22.94 1.18
N ALA A 283 27.02 -23.54 2.20
CA ALA A 283 25.60 -23.37 2.50
C ALA A 283 25.27 -21.92 2.91
N LEU A 284 26.10 -21.31 3.76
CA LEU A 284 25.98 -19.92 4.19
C LEU A 284 26.16 -18.96 3.01
N GLY A 285 27.16 -19.17 2.16
CA GLY A 285 27.38 -18.36 0.96
C GLY A 285 26.19 -18.43 -0.02
N ALA A 286 25.63 -19.63 -0.22
CA ALA A 286 24.46 -19.82 -1.07
C ALA A 286 23.23 -19.12 -0.49
N HIS A 287 22.99 -19.23 0.82
CA HIS A 287 21.88 -18.53 1.45
C HIS A 287 22.07 -17.01 1.44
N ALA A 288 23.30 -16.51 1.67
CA ALA A 288 23.61 -15.09 1.61
C ALA A 288 23.31 -14.48 0.23
N LEU A 289 23.74 -15.13 -0.86
CA LEU A 289 23.43 -14.66 -2.22
C LEU A 289 21.92 -14.73 -2.54
N LYS A 290 21.24 -15.81 -2.14
CA LYS A 290 19.78 -15.95 -2.30
C LYS A 290 19.03 -14.85 -1.53
N THR A 291 19.53 -14.49 -0.35
CA THR A 291 18.98 -13.43 0.50
C THR A 291 19.20 -12.05 -0.11
N ALA A 292 20.42 -11.76 -0.59
CA ALA A 292 20.71 -10.51 -1.29
C ALA A 292 19.80 -10.32 -2.51
N TYR A 293 19.65 -11.37 -3.33
CA TYR A 293 18.72 -11.38 -4.46
C TYR A 293 17.29 -11.12 -3.99
N SER A 294 16.79 -11.89 -3.01
CA SER A 294 15.39 -11.84 -2.57
C SER A 294 14.98 -10.49 -2.00
N LEU A 295 15.86 -9.83 -1.26
CA LEU A 295 15.61 -8.50 -0.70
C LEU A 295 15.53 -7.46 -1.81
N VAL A 296 16.48 -7.46 -2.75
CA VAL A 296 16.50 -6.50 -3.87
C VAL A 296 15.25 -6.67 -4.74
N VAL A 297 14.98 -7.90 -5.22
CA VAL A 297 13.84 -8.12 -6.11
C VAL A 297 12.51 -7.99 -5.38
N GLY A 298 12.45 -8.32 -4.09
CA GLY A 298 11.24 -8.16 -3.26
C GLY A 298 10.88 -6.69 -3.06
N VAL A 299 11.87 -5.83 -2.80
CA VAL A 299 11.68 -4.37 -2.72
C VAL A 299 11.21 -3.83 -4.07
N ILE A 300 11.90 -4.16 -5.17
CA ILE A 300 11.49 -3.75 -6.52
C ILE A 300 10.06 -4.21 -6.79
N ALA A 301 9.77 -5.47 -6.48
CA ALA A 301 8.46 -6.08 -6.68
C ALA A 301 7.37 -5.46 -5.82
N ALA A 302 7.66 -4.74 -4.73
CA ALA A 302 6.66 -4.03 -3.94
C ALA A 302 6.14 -2.76 -4.66
N PHE A 303 7.00 -2.14 -5.46
CA PHE A 303 6.71 -0.89 -6.18
C PHE A 303 6.40 -1.09 -7.68
N LEU A 304 6.87 -2.18 -8.29
CA LEU A 304 6.71 -2.49 -9.71
C LEU A 304 6.16 -3.91 -9.93
N PRO A 305 5.41 -4.17 -11.01
CA PRO A 305 4.87 -3.21 -11.98
C PRO A 305 3.70 -2.39 -11.39
N ALA A 306 3.30 -1.34 -12.10
CA ALA A 306 2.11 -0.57 -11.74
C ALA A 306 0.81 -1.36 -12.02
N PRO A 307 -0.22 -1.23 -11.17
CA PRO A 307 -0.23 -0.44 -9.93
C PRO A 307 0.63 -1.12 -8.83
N ALA A 308 1.33 -0.32 -8.01
CA ALA A 308 2.15 -0.85 -6.92
C ALA A 308 1.29 -1.49 -5.83
N LEU A 309 1.88 -2.37 -4.99
CA LEU A 309 1.15 -2.92 -3.82
C LEU A 309 0.78 -1.81 -2.82
N THR A 310 1.62 -0.77 -2.77
CA THR A 310 1.49 0.42 -1.95
C THR A 310 0.56 1.48 -2.56
N GLY A 311 -0.07 1.20 -3.71
CA GLY A 311 -0.90 2.16 -4.41
C GLY A 311 -0.10 3.24 -5.15
N ARG A 312 -0.82 4.25 -5.64
CA ARG A 312 -0.25 5.46 -6.23
C ARG A 312 0.17 6.41 -5.11
N PHE A 313 1.28 7.11 -5.33
CA PHE A 313 1.75 8.21 -4.47
C PHE A 313 1.56 9.59 -5.11
N ARG A 314 1.01 9.62 -6.32
CA ARG A 314 0.84 10.82 -7.12
C ARG A 314 -0.58 10.87 -7.65
N LEU A 315 -1.16 12.06 -7.60
CA LEU A 315 -2.52 12.32 -8.06
C LEU A 315 -2.63 12.03 -9.56
N SER A 316 -3.68 11.29 -9.92
CA SER A 316 -4.06 11.06 -11.31
C SER A 316 -5.02 12.15 -11.72
N LYS A 317 -4.68 12.93 -12.76
CA LYS A 317 -5.60 13.92 -13.31
C LYS A 317 -6.45 13.30 -14.40
N THR A 318 -7.77 13.40 -14.30
CA THR A 318 -8.68 13.14 -15.41
C THR A 318 -8.64 14.32 -16.37
N SER A 319 -8.65 14.03 -17.67
CA SER A 319 -8.79 15.07 -18.70
C SER A 319 -10.26 15.48 -18.77
N HIS A 320 -10.70 16.31 -17.82
CA HIS A 320 -12.05 16.87 -17.86
C HIS A 320 -12.04 18.12 -18.73
N THR A 321 -12.69 18.05 -19.89
CA THR A 321 -12.96 19.25 -20.69
C THR A 321 -14.21 19.89 -20.13
N MET A 322 -14.05 20.99 -19.42
CA MET A 322 -15.17 21.73 -18.84
C MET A 322 -15.87 22.56 -19.92
N VAL A 323 -17.20 22.49 -19.94
CA VAL A 323 -18.02 23.42 -20.72
C VAL A 323 -18.36 24.60 -19.82
N ALA A 324 -17.80 25.77 -20.11
CA ALA A 324 -18.14 26.98 -19.38
C ALA A 324 -19.63 27.29 -19.57
N ARG A 325 -20.38 27.35 -18.46
CA ARG A 325 -21.78 27.78 -18.49
C ARG A 325 -21.85 29.32 -18.47
N PRO A 326 -22.73 29.95 -19.24
CA PRO A 326 -22.98 31.38 -19.09
C PRO A 326 -23.55 31.65 -17.70
N ILE A 327 -22.88 32.50 -16.93
CA ILE A 327 -23.36 32.97 -15.63
C ILE A 327 -24.38 34.08 -15.88
N ALA A 328 -25.57 33.99 -15.27
CA ALA A 328 -26.58 35.04 -15.39
C ALA A 328 -26.02 36.38 -14.89
N ALA A 329 -26.41 37.50 -15.52
CA ALA A 329 -25.85 38.82 -15.19
C ALA A 329 -26.13 39.23 -13.72
N ASP A 330 -27.26 38.77 -13.18
CA ASP A 330 -27.77 39.01 -11.84
C ASP A 330 -27.40 37.94 -10.82
N ALA A 331 -26.74 36.85 -11.23
CA ALA A 331 -26.36 35.77 -10.32
C ALA A 331 -25.46 36.29 -9.16
N PRO A 332 -25.75 35.93 -7.90
CA PRO A 332 -25.03 36.43 -6.74
C PRO A 332 -23.67 35.76 -6.56
N VAL A 333 -22.81 36.35 -5.75
CA VAL A 333 -21.68 35.65 -5.12
C VAL A 333 -22.15 35.15 -3.77
N VAL A 334 -22.14 33.83 -3.56
CA VAL A 334 -22.49 33.25 -2.26
C VAL A 334 -21.21 33.15 -1.44
N LEU A 335 -21.14 33.89 -0.33
CA LEU A 335 -20.11 33.77 0.68
C LEU A 335 -20.70 33.03 1.87
N PHE A 336 -20.20 31.85 2.20
CA PHE A 336 -20.61 31.16 3.40
C PHE A 336 -19.48 31.06 4.45
N MET A 337 -19.84 31.14 5.73
CA MET A 337 -18.91 31.04 6.84
C MET A 337 -19.29 29.85 7.73
N PRO A 338 -18.50 28.76 7.75
CA PRO A 338 -18.70 27.71 8.75
C PRO A 338 -18.35 28.25 10.14
N ALA A 339 -19.21 27.96 11.12
CA ALA A 339 -19.05 28.44 12.49
C ALA A 339 -19.35 27.32 13.50
N TYR A 340 -18.53 27.27 14.56
CA TYR A 340 -18.78 26.42 15.73
C TYR A 340 -18.20 27.08 16.99
N ASN A 341 -19.08 27.53 17.87
CA ASN A 341 -18.73 28.29 19.08
C ASN A 341 -17.83 29.50 18.82
N GLU A 342 -18.26 30.38 17.91
CA GLU A 342 -17.58 31.62 17.52
C GLU A 342 -18.35 32.87 17.99
N GLU A 343 -19.05 32.78 19.14
CA GLU A 343 -19.91 33.87 19.64
C GLU A 343 -19.17 35.15 19.97
N GLU A 344 -17.84 35.19 20.00
CA GLU A 344 -17.07 36.40 20.28
C GLU A 344 -16.69 37.12 18.97
N ALA A 345 -16.46 36.38 17.87
CA ALA A 345 -15.90 36.91 16.63
C ALA A 345 -16.93 37.11 15.51
N VAL A 346 -18.01 36.31 15.48
CA VAL A 346 -18.90 36.20 14.31
C VAL A 346 -19.52 37.53 13.86
N GLU A 347 -19.94 38.40 14.79
CA GLU A 347 -20.53 39.71 14.50
C GLU A 347 -19.54 40.63 13.75
N ALA A 348 -18.32 40.77 14.27
CA ALA A 348 -17.27 41.58 13.65
C ALA A 348 -16.78 41.01 12.31
N CYS A 349 -16.95 39.70 12.07
CA CYS A 349 -16.70 39.10 10.77
C CYS A 349 -17.78 39.49 9.75
N ILE A 350 -19.05 39.40 10.14
CA ILE A 350 -20.20 39.71 9.29
C ILE A 350 -20.18 41.19 8.88
N GLU A 351 -19.92 42.11 9.80
CA GLU A 351 -19.88 43.56 9.53
C GLU A 351 -18.84 43.99 8.48
N ARG A 352 -17.79 43.17 8.27
CA ARG A 352 -16.74 43.44 7.28
C ARG A 352 -17.03 42.87 5.89
N VAL A 353 -18.10 42.10 5.74
CA VAL A 353 -18.48 41.51 4.45
C VAL A 353 -18.98 42.61 3.51
N PRO A 354 -18.44 42.73 2.29
CA PRO A 354 -18.92 43.72 1.34
C PRO A 354 -20.30 43.32 0.79
N ASP A 355 -21.20 44.29 0.60
CA ASP A 355 -22.53 44.05 0.02
C ASP A 355 -22.48 43.60 -1.45
N GLN A 356 -21.43 44.00 -2.18
CA GLN A 356 -21.25 43.70 -3.60
C GLN A 356 -19.77 43.45 -3.94
N VAL A 357 -19.54 42.60 -4.93
CA VAL A 357 -18.20 42.31 -5.47
C VAL A 357 -18.31 42.04 -6.98
N HIS A 358 -17.41 42.59 -7.80
CA HIS A 358 -17.48 42.51 -9.27
C HIS A 358 -18.86 42.87 -9.87
N GLY A 359 -19.53 43.87 -9.30
CA GLY A 359 -20.86 44.31 -9.75
C GLY A 359 -21.99 43.32 -9.45
N ARG A 360 -21.76 42.32 -8.58
CA ARG A 360 -22.73 41.31 -8.15
C ARG A 360 -23.00 41.44 -6.66
N ARG A 361 -24.25 41.19 -6.25
CA ARG A 361 -24.63 41.12 -4.83
C ARG A 361 -23.90 39.97 -4.14
N VAL A 362 -23.43 40.20 -2.92
CA VAL A 362 -22.93 39.16 -2.04
C VAL A 362 -24.09 38.65 -1.17
N GLU A 363 -24.29 37.33 -1.17
CA GLU A 363 -25.22 36.66 -0.28
C GLU A 363 -24.41 35.95 0.80
N LEU A 364 -24.55 36.44 2.04
CA LEU A 364 -23.83 35.94 3.20
C LEU A 364 -24.66 34.87 3.94
N ILE A 365 -24.04 33.71 4.15
CA ILE A 365 -24.66 32.58 4.85
C ILE A 365 -23.72 32.10 5.95
N VAL A 366 -24.20 31.98 7.18
CA VAL A 366 -23.45 31.32 8.26
C VAL A 366 -23.96 29.89 8.41
N VAL A 367 -23.07 28.91 8.29
CA VAL A 367 -23.38 27.50 8.51
C VAL A 367 -22.93 27.11 9.91
N ASP A 368 -23.88 27.07 10.83
CA ASP A 368 -23.67 26.73 12.24
C ASP A 368 -23.64 25.20 12.44
N ASP A 369 -22.44 24.67 12.74
CA ASP A 369 -22.17 23.24 12.97
C ASP A 369 -22.54 22.82 14.40
N GLY A 370 -23.74 23.21 14.85
CA GLY A 370 -24.29 22.84 16.16
C GLY A 370 -23.62 23.54 17.35
N SER A 371 -23.39 24.86 17.26
CA SER A 371 -22.84 25.65 18.36
C SER A 371 -23.68 25.53 19.64
N ARG A 372 -23.01 25.57 20.79
CA ARG A 372 -23.63 25.53 22.13
C ARG A 372 -23.72 26.90 22.78
N ASP A 373 -23.15 27.91 22.14
CA ASP A 373 -23.08 29.28 22.59
C ASP A 373 -24.05 30.18 21.77
N SER A 374 -23.87 31.50 21.82
CA SER A 374 -24.75 32.45 21.14
C SER A 374 -24.39 32.69 19.66
N THR A 375 -23.48 31.91 19.06
CA THR A 375 -22.98 32.12 17.67
C THR A 375 -24.10 32.34 16.67
N ALA A 376 -25.04 31.41 16.58
CA ALA A 376 -26.12 31.49 15.60
C ALA A 376 -27.04 32.70 15.84
N LYS A 377 -27.31 33.05 17.10
CA LYS A 377 -28.16 34.19 17.46
C LYS A 377 -27.49 35.52 17.10
N ARG A 378 -26.18 35.65 17.37
CA ARG A 378 -25.41 36.84 17.00
C ARG A 378 -25.30 36.99 15.48
N ALA A 379 -25.10 35.89 14.77
CA ALA A 379 -25.08 35.91 13.31
C ALA A 379 -26.42 36.37 12.70
N GLU A 380 -27.55 35.84 13.18
CA GLU A 380 -28.89 36.28 12.77
C GLU A 380 -29.12 37.77 13.09
N ALA A 381 -28.74 38.22 14.29
CA ALA A 381 -28.87 39.62 14.70
C ALA A 381 -28.00 40.58 13.87
N SER A 382 -26.89 40.09 13.31
CA SER A 382 -25.99 40.83 12.43
C SER A 382 -26.44 40.83 10.96
N GLY A 383 -27.60 40.24 10.65
CA GLY A 383 -28.19 40.23 9.31
C GLY A 383 -27.74 39.10 8.39
N ALA A 384 -26.99 38.12 8.89
CA ALA A 384 -26.64 36.94 8.11
C ALA A 384 -27.79 35.93 8.07
N GLU A 385 -27.95 35.24 6.94
CA GLU A 385 -28.78 34.03 6.89
C GLU A 385 -28.06 32.90 7.61
N VAL A 386 -28.74 32.17 8.50
CA VAL A 386 -28.11 31.12 9.31
C VAL A 386 -28.73 29.75 9.05
N ILE A 387 -27.88 28.78 8.70
CA ILE A 387 -28.23 27.37 8.52
C ILE A 387 -27.66 26.57 9.69
N ARG A 388 -28.55 25.96 10.50
CA ARG A 388 -28.17 25.19 11.69
C ARG A 388 -28.16 23.68 11.40
N LEU A 389 -27.04 23.00 11.64
CA LEU A 389 -26.89 21.55 11.43
C LEU A 389 -27.37 20.68 12.61
N GLY A 390 -27.75 21.30 13.72
CA GLY A 390 -28.28 20.65 14.93
C GLY A 390 -27.20 20.16 15.90
N ASP A 391 -26.34 19.25 15.44
CA ASP A 391 -25.19 18.73 16.20
C ASP A 391 -23.89 19.00 15.46
N ASN A 392 -22.75 18.99 16.17
CA ASN A 392 -21.43 19.11 15.56
C ASN A 392 -21.09 17.87 14.73
N GLN A 393 -21.15 18.04 13.41
CA GLN A 393 -20.81 17.03 12.41
C GLN A 393 -19.37 17.21 11.90
N GLY A 394 -18.81 18.41 12.07
CA GLY A 394 -17.46 18.79 11.71
C GLY A 394 -17.40 19.74 10.52
N LEU A 395 -16.28 20.45 10.41
CA LEU A 395 -16.04 21.50 9.41
C LEU A 395 -16.29 21.04 7.96
N GLY A 396 -16.01 19.79 7.62
CA GLY A 396 -16.26 19.25 6.28
C GLY A 396 -17.76 19.13 5.95
N ALA A 397 -18.61 18.87 6.94
CA ALA A 397 -20.07 18.84 6.76
C ALA A 397 -20.62 20.25 6.52
N ALA A 398 -20.18 21.23 7.30
CA ALA A 398 -20.57 22.63 7.11
C ALA A 398 -20.18 23.17 5.73
N VAL A 399 -18.97 22.84 5.25
CA VAL A 399 -18.53 23.21 3.90
C VAL A 399 -19.35 22.51 2.81
N ARG A 400 -19.71 21.24 3.00
CA ARG A 400 -20.57 20.52 2.04
C ARG A 400 -21.92 21.22 1.86
N VAL A 401 -22.58 21.55 2.96
CA VAL A 401 -23.86 22.28 2.96
C VAL A 401 -23.71 23.65 2.32
N GLY A 402 -22.66 24.40 2.64
CA GLY A 402 -22.39 25.70 2.01
C GLY A 402 -22.19 25.63 0.49
N LEU A 403 -21.47 24.60 0.01
CA LEU A 403 -21.29 24.35 -1.42
C LEU A 403 -22.61 23.97 -2.11
N GLU A 404 -23.42 23.11 -1.48
CA GLU A 404 -24.74 22.72 -1.97
C GLU A 404 -25.67 23.94 -2.12
N ILE A 405 -25.73 24.82 -1.12
CA ILE A 405 -26.53 26.04 -1.19
C ILE A 405 -26.05 26.97 -2.30
N GLY A 406 -24.74 27.14 -2.46
CA GLY A 406 -24.18 27.93 -3.56
C GLY A 406 -24.59 27.41 -4.94
N VAL A 407 -24.68 26.09 -5.09
CA VAL A 407 -25.16 25.42 -6.31
C VAL A 407 -26.67 25.59 -6.49
N GLU A 408 -27.46 25.43 -5.43
CA GLU A 408 -28.92 25.62 -5.46
C GLU A 408 -29.31 27.05 -5.85
N ARG A 409 -28.53 28.05 -5.40
CA ARG A 409 -28.73 29.47 -5.75
C ARG A 409 -28.19 29.88 -7.12
N ALA A 410 -27.66 28.92 -7.89
CA ALA A 410 -27.03 29.19 -9.17
C ALA A 410 -25.97 30.31 -9.09
N ALA A 411 -25.19 30.31 -8.00
CA ALA A 411 -24.25 31.38 -7.71
C ALA A 411 -23.20 31.54 -8.82
N ALA A 412 -22.81 32.78 -9.08
CA ALA A 412 -21.75 33.13 -10.01
C ALA A 412 -20.39 32.59 -9.53
N ALA A 413 -20.16 32.66 -8.22
CA ALA A 413 -19.06 32.02 -7.51
C ALA A 413 -19.52 31.65 -6.11
N VAL A 414 -18.97 30.55 -5.58
CA VAL A 414 -19.19 30.10 -4.21
C VAL A 414 -17.89 30.28 -3.43
N VAL A 415 -17.94 31.04 -2.36
CA VAL A 415 -16.77 31.41 -1.56
C VAL A 415 -17.02 31.03 -0.11
N PHE A 416 -15.96 30.64 0.59
CA PHE A 416 -16.03 30.47 2.02
C PHE A 416 -14.75 30.91 2.73
N CYS A 417 -14.93 31.35 3.97
CA CYS A 417 -13.87 31.66 4.93
C CYS A 417 -14.38 31.41 6.35
N ASP A 418 -13.47 31.17 7.31
CA ASP A 418 -13.84 30.84 8.69
C ASP A 418 -14.47 32.07 9.41
N ALA A 419 -15.42 31.82 10.32
CA ALA A 419 -16.15 32.85 11.07
C ALA A 419 -15.38 33.42 12.30
N ASP A 420 -14.11 33.08 12.46
CA ASP A 420 -13.30 33.37 13.66
C ASP A 420 -12.42 34.61 13.55
N GLY A 421 -12.49 35.32 12.43
CA GLY A 421 -11.77 36.57 12.17
C GLY A 421 -10.33 36.39 11.68
N GLU A 422 -9.84 35.16 11.50
CA GLU A 422 -8.49 34.93 10.96
C GLU A 422 -8.35 35.40 9.50
N TYR A 423 -9.43 35.33 8.73
CA TYR A 423 -9.48 35.74 7.32
C TYR A 423 -10.27 37.05 7.16
N PRO A 424 -9.81 37.99 6.30
CA PRO A 424 -10.52 39.24 6.02
C PRO A 424 -11.59 39.08 4.93
N PRO A 425 -12.91 39.08 5.26
CA PRO A 425 -13.95 38.96 4.24
C PRO A 425 -13.96 40.14 3.25
N GLU A 426 -13.41 41.28 3.63
CA GLU A 426 -13.22 42.45 2.77
C GLU A 426 -12.25 42.20 1.60
N GLU A 427 -11.40 41.16 1.66
CA GLU A 427 -10.53 40.76 0.54
C GLU A 427 -11.23 39.83 -0.46
N LEU A 428 -12.56 39.69 -0.38
CA LEU A 428 -13.38 38.84 -1.27
C LEU A 428 -13.09 39.05 -2.75
N HIS A 429 -12.88 40.30 -3.15
CA HIS A 429 -12.51 40.66 -4.52
C HIS A 429 -11.30 39.86 -5.03
N ASN A 430 -10.26 39.70 -4.20
CA ASN A 430 -9.02 39.03 -4.60
C ASN A 430 -9.25 37.56 -4.95
N VAL A 431 -10.08 36.85 -4.18
CA VAL A 431 -10.31 35.42 -4.37
C VAL A 431 -11.30 35.12 -5.50
N VAL A 432 -12.23 36.03 -5.81
CA VAL A 432 -13.20 35.82 -6.89
C VAL A 432 -12.76 36.37 -8.24
N ALA A 433 -11.87 37.37 -8.29
CA ALA A 433 -11.41 37.98 -9.54
C ALA A 433 -10.89 36.95 -10.55
N PRO A 434 -10.01 35.97 -10.19
CA PRO A 434 -9.51 34.99 -11.15
C PRO A 434 -10.60 34.07 -11.73
N ILE A 435 -11.73 33.91 -11.03
CA ILE A 435 -12.88 33.15 -11.54
C ILE A 435 -13.62 33.97 -12.60
N PHE A 436 -13.87 35.24 -12.31
CA PHE A 436 -14.57 36.14 -13.24
C PHE A 436 -13.75 36.50 -14.47
N ASP A 437 -12.43 36.61 -14.32
CA ASP A 437 -11.49 36.84 -15.42
C ASP A 437 -11.24 35.58 -16.25
N GLY A 438 -11.84 34.45 -15.86
CA GLY A 438 -11.73 33.18 -16.57
C GLY A 438 -10.34 32.53 -16.44
N GLU A 439 -9.54 32.91 -15.44
CA GLU A 439 -8.19 32.40 -15.21
C GLU A 439 -8.17 31.10 -14.37
N ALA A 440 -9.18 30.91 -13.51
CA ALA A 440 -9.27 29.79 -12.58
C ALA A 440 -10.71 29.34 -12.36
N ASP A 441 -10.87 28.08 -11.99
CA ASP A 441 -12.16 27.52 -11.52
C ASP A 441 -12.15 27.32 -10.00
N TYR A 442 -10.96 27.27 -9.40
CA TYR A 442 -10.73 27.08 -7.99
C TYR A 442 -9.56 27.95 -7.52
N VAL A 443 -9.83 28.85 -6.57
CA VAL A 443 -8.89 29.83 -6.05
C VAL A 443 -8.71 29.63 -4.55
N ILE A 444 -7.46 29.69 -4.09
CA ILE A 444 -7.12 29.74 -2.67
C ILE A 444 -6.49 31.10 -2.36
N GLY A 445 -6.98 31.77 -1.33
CA GLY A 445 -6.27 32.89 -0.72
C GLY A 445 -5.08 32.36 0.08
N SER A 446 -3.85 32.61 -0.36
CA SER A 446 -2.63 32.15 0.28
C SER A 446 -2.10 33.18 1.28
N ARG A 447 -2.03 32.76 2.55
CA ARG A 447 -1.45 33.57 3.63
C ARG A 447 0.05 33.76 3.44
N PHE A 448 0.72 32.78 2.83
CA PHE A 448 2.16 32.82 2.58
C PHE A 448 2.55 33.65 1.35
N LEU A 449 1.59 34.00 0.48
CA LEU A 449 1.78 34.99 -0.58
C LEU A 449 1.44 36.42 -0.13
N GLY A 450 0.53 36.57 0.84
CA GLY A 450 0.14 37.86 1.38
C GLY A 450 0.85 38.21 2.69
N ARG A 451 0.10 38.82 3.61
CA ARG A 451 0.63 39.35 4.88
C ARG A 451 0.15 38.48 6.05
N ILE A 452 1.09 38.03 6.87
CA ILE A 452 0.78 37.31 8.12
C ILE A 452 1.11 38.22 9.29
N ASP A 453 0.11 38.67 10.04
CA ASP A 453 0.35 39.50 11.23
C ASP A 453 1.00 38.68 12.34
N HIS A 454 0.37 37.58 12.74
CA HIS A 454 0.98 36.63 13.67
C HIS A 454 0.47 35.20 13.45
N MET A 455 1.40 34.25 13.41
CA MET A 455 1.12 32.82 13.32
C MET A 455 2.09 32.06 14.23
N ARG A 456 1.54 31.18 15.09
CA ARG A 456 2.36 30.40 16.03
C ARG A 456 3.42 29.57 15.26
N PRO A 457 4.70 29.52 15.69
CA PRO A 457 5.78 28.87 14.94
C PRO A 457 5.51 27.40 14.58
N HIS A 458 4.93 26.62 15.49
CA HIS A 458 4.59 25.22 15.24
C HIS A 458 3.48 25.04 14.19
N ARG A 459 2.49 25.97 14.15
CA ARG A 459 1.46 25.99 13.11
C ARG A 459 2.08 26.35 11.76
N ARG A 460 2.96 27.36 11.73
CA ARG A 460 3.68 27.77 10.52
C ARG A 460 4.50 26.61 9.94
N PHE A 461 5.26 25.92 10.79
CA PHE A 461 6.02 24.73 10.42
C PHE A 461 5.12 23.60 9.91
N GLY A 462 4.04 23.29 10.64
CA GLY A 462 3.05 22.29 10.22
C GLY A 462 2.44 22.59 8.84
N ASN A 463 2.04 23.84 8.60
CA ASN A 463 1.50 24.29 7.32
C ASN A 463 2.52 24.13 6.19
N HIS A 464 3.80 24.45 6.42
CA HIS A 464 4.85 24.27 5.41
C HIS A 464 5.07 22.78 5.07
N VAL A 465 5.15 21.92 6.08
CA VAL A 465 5.34 20.47 5.89
C VAL A 465 4.16 19.87 5.11
N LEU A 466 2.93 20.15 5.56
CA LEU A 466 1.72 19.62 4.93
C LEU A 466 1.54 20.15 3.50
N THR A 467 1.84 21.43 3.27
CA THR A 467 1.80 22.03 1.93
C THR A 467 2.85 21.39 1.02
N ARG A 468 4.06 21.11 1.52
CA ARG A 468 5.10 20.45 0.72
C ARG A 468 4.69 19.03 0.32
N VAL A 469 4.08 18.27 1.23
CA VAL A 469 3.53 16.94 0.91
C VAL A 469 2.45 17.05 -0.16
N LEU A 470 1.51 17.98 0.00
CA LEU A 470 0.44 18.22 -0.97
C LEU A 470 1.00 18.60 -2.35
N GLN A 471 2.02 19.45 -2.40
CA GLN A 471 2.72 19.88 -3.62
C GLN A 471 3.32 18.68 -4.37
N VAL A 472 3.97 17.76 -3.66
CA VAL A 472 4.59 16.55 -4.23
C VAL A 472 3.52 15.59 -4.77
N VAL A 473 2.43 15.40 -4.02
CA VAL A 473 1.31 14.52 -4.41
C VAL A 473 0.59 15.06 -5.64
N ALA A 474 0.22 16.34 -5.63
CA ALA A 474 -0.61 16.98 -6.66
C ALA A 474 0.16 17.39 -7.92
N ARG A 475 1.50 17.48 -7.83
CA ARG A 475 2.38 18.10 -8.86
C ARG A 475 1.92 19.51 -9.24
N GLN A 476 1.40 20.24 -8.27
CA GLN A 476 0.89 21.59 -8.44
C GLN A 476 1.72 22.53 -7.57
N ARG A 477 2.03 23.74 -8.04
CA ARG A 477 2.62 24.77 -7.18
C ARG A 477 1.53 25.26 -6.23
N ILE A 478 1.70 24.97 -4.95
CA ILE A 478 0.80 25.34 -3.86
C ILE A 478 1.68 25.93 -2.77
N THR A 479 1.33 27.12 -2.31
CA THR A 479 2.04 27.87 -1.27
C THR A 479 1.33 27.77 0.07
N ASP A 480 0.00 27.62 0.08
CA ASP A 480 -0.78 27.44 1.30
C ASP A 480 -1.90 26.40 1.13
N GLY A 481 -1.56 25.12 1.32
CA GLY A 481 -2.54 24.04 1.22
C GLY A 481 -3.56 24.00 2.35
N GLN A 482 -3.41 24.83 3.38
CA GLN A 482 -4.21 24.81 4.61
C GLN A 482 -5.08 26.06 4.77
N SER A 483 -5.04 27.00 3.83
CA SER A 483 -5.88 28.18 3.92
C SER A 483 -7.36 27.82 3.76
N GLY A 484 -8.17 28.44 4.61
CA GLY A 484 -9.63 28.30 4.63
C GLY A 484 -10.35 29.30 3.73
N TYR A 485 -9.67 30.33 3.21
CA TYR A 485 -10.29 31.29 2.30
C TYR A 485 -10.23 30.80 0.86
N ARG A 486 -11.36 30.36 0.32
CA ARG A 486 -11.43 29.67 -0.97
C ARG A 486 -12.61 30.13 -1.79
N ALA A 487 -12.40 30.26 -3.09
CA ALA A 487 -13.45 30.56 -4.05
C ALA A 487 -13.52 29.47 -5.13
N LEU A 488 -14.73 29.10 -5.51
CA LEU A 488 -15.03 28.07 -6.49
C LEU A 488 -15.98 28.66 -7.53
N SER A 489 -15.71 28.37 -8.79
CA SER A 489 -16.71 28.52 -9.86
C SER A 489 -17.91 27.62 -9.58
N PHE A 490 -19.06 27.92 -10.18
CA PHE A 490 -20.26 27.09 -10.08
C PHE A 490 -19.98 25.62 -10.37
N GLU A 491 -19.27 25.30 -11.45
CA GLU A 491 -18.97 23.93 -11.84
C GLU A 491 -18.00 23.23 -10.88
N ALA A 492 -17.04 23.98 -10.32
CA ALA A 492 -16.15 23.45 -9.28
C ALA A 492 -16.91 23.16 -8.00
N ALA A 493 -17.81 24.05 -7.56
CA ALA A 493 -18.66 23.83 -6.39
C ALA A 493 -19.59 22.62 -6.59
N ARG A 494 -20.24 22.51 -7.76
CA ARG A 494 -21.12 21.39 -8.12
C ARG A 494 -20.41 20.04 -8.18
N SER A 495 -19.14 20.04 -8.58
CA SER A 495 -18.36 18.82 -8.75
C SER A 495 -17.52 18.47 -7.52
N ALA A 496 -17.46 19.33 -6.51
CA ALA A 496 -16.64 19.12 -5.33
C ALA A 496 -17.14 17.93 -4.49
N GLU A 497 -16.24 17.01 -4.14
CA GLU A 497 -16.55 15.88 -3.27
C GLU A 497 -15.71 15.95 -1.97
N ILE A 498 -16.41 16.03 -0.83
CA ILE A 498 -15.77 16.02 0.49
C ILE A 498 -16.05 14.68 1.16
N ILE A 499 -15.04 13.80 1.16
CA ILE A 499 -15.16 12.38 1.59
C ILE A 499 -15.27 12.22 3.11
N HIS A 500 -14.96 13.24 3.91
CA HIS A 500 -15.09 13.15 5.37
C HIS A 500 -15.40 14.49 6.04
N ASP A 501 -16.07 14.42 7.19
CA ASP A 501 -16.60 15.61 7.87
C ASP A 501 -15.57 16.31 8.78
N PHE A 502 -14.41 15.69 9.05
CA PHE A 502 -13.41 16.24 9.99
C PHE A 502 -12.61 17.46 9.46
N ASN A 503 -12.28 17.51 8.17
CA ASN A 503 -11.47 18.57 7.54
C ASN A 503 -11.66 18.52 6.01
N TYR A 504 -11.78 19.65 5.33
CA TYR A 504 -11.95 19.66 3.87
C TYR A 504 -10.65 20.01 3.12
N ALA A 505 -9.70 20.71 3.77
CA ALA A 505 -8.70 21.52 3.07
C ALA A 505 -7.88 20.76 2.02
N GLN A 506 -7.23 19.64 2.37
CA GLN A 506 -6.45 18.89 1.37
C GLN A 506 -7.30 18.04 0.44
N VAL A 507 -8.37 17.43 0.97
CA VAL A 507 -9.18 16.49 0.20
C VAL A 507 -9.89 17.23 -0.93
N LEU A 508 -10.49 18.38 -0.64
CA LEU A 508 -11.13 19.24 -1.65
C LEU A 508 -10.13 19.70 -2.72
N THR A 509 -8.93 20.13 -2.32
CA THR A 509 -7.90 20.55 -3.29
C THR A 509 -7.45 19.38 -4.16
N LEU A 510 -7.25 18.19 -3.59
CA LEU A 510 -6.87 17.01 -4.35
C LEU A 510 -7.99 16.54 -5.29
N ASP A 511 -9.24 16.53 -4.83
CA ASP A 511 -10.42 16.17 -5.62
C ASP A 511 -10.55 17.08 -6.86
N LEU A 512 -10.56 18.41 -6.66
CA LEU A 512 -10.69 19.36 -7.76
C LEU A 512 -9.48 19.33 -8.71
N LEU A 513 -8.26 19.17 -8.20
CA LEU A 513 -7.08 19.01 -9.04
C LEU A 513 -7.07 17.68 -9.80
N ALA A 514 -7.60 16.60 -9.22
CA ALA A 514 -7.76 15.31 -9.87
C ALA A 514 -8.78 15.42 -11.00
N LYS A 515 -9.90 16.11 -10.76
CA LYS A 515 -10.94 16.43 -11.75
C LYS A 515 -10.50 17.45 -12.81
N GLY A 516 -9.29 18.01 -12.71
CA GLY A 516 -8.70 18.85 -13.74
C GLY A 516 -9.10 20.32 -13.71
N PHE A 517 -9.72 20.81 -12.64
CA PHE A 517 -10.08 22.22 -12.47
C PHE A 517 -8.85 23.14 -12.47
N ARG A 518 -9.00 24.33 -13.05
CA ARG A 518 -7.91 25.33 -13.12
C ARG A 518 -7.72 25.97 -11.76
N TYR A 519 -6.50 25.88 -11.24
CA TYR A 519 -6.15 26.29 -9.89
C TYR A 519 -5.28 27.55 -9.87
N ARG A 520 -5.61 28.50 -8.98
CA ARG A 520 -4.78 29.68 -8.68
C ARG A 520 -4.69 29.97 -7.18
N GLU A 521 -3.61 30.65 -6.81
CA GLU A 521 -3.46 31.25 -5.48
C GLU A 521 -3.36 32.77 -5.63
N VAL A 522 -4.01 33.49 -4.71
CA VAL A 522 -3.93 34.95 -4.61
C VAL A 522 -3.41 35.33 -3.22
N PRO A 523 -2.68 36.44 -3.06
CA PRO A 523 -2.24 36.88 -1.73
C PRO A 523 -3.44 37.31 -0.88
N ILE A 524 -3.46 36.89 0.39
CA ILE A 524 -4.42 37.40 1.38
C ILE A 524 -3.73 37.77 2.69
N SER A 525 -4.36 38.65 3.46
CA SER A 525 -3.95 38.92 4.83
C SER A 525 -4.41 37.81 5.78
N TYR A 526 -3.67 37.59 6.87
CA TYR A 526 -4.00 36.64 7.94
C TYR A 526 -3.82 37.29 9.30
N HIS A 527 -4.92 37.39 10.03
CA HIS A 527 -4.96 37.93 11.37
C HIS A 527 -4.85 36.81 12.40
N PHE A 528 -4.31 37.16 13.56
CA PHE A 528 -4.21 36.20 14.65
C PHE A 528 -5.54 36.13 15.40
N ARG A 529 -6.12 34.93 15.45
CA ARG A 529 -7.28 34.64 16.29
C ARG A 529 -7.01 35.04 17.75
N THR A 530 -7.82 35.95 18.27
CA THR A 530 -7.71 36.47 19.64
C THR A 530 -8.51 35.65 20.65
N THR A 531 -9.51 34.87 20.20
CA THR A 531 -10.53 34.23 21.05
C THR A 531 -10.85 32.78 20.59
N GLY A 532 -11.37 31.91 21.46
CA GLY A 532 -11.78 30.53 21.12
C GLY A 532 -10.68 29.44 21.06
N GLU A 533 -11.08 28.18 20.89
CA GLU A 533 -10.19 27.00 20.94
C GLU A 533 -9.88 26.39 19.56
N SER A 534 -8.62 26.00 19.35
CA SER A 534 -8.18 25.27 18.16
C SER A 534 -8.61 23.80 18.17
N PHE A 535 -9.49 23.40 17.26
CA PHE A 535 -9.91 21.98 17.14
C PHE A 535 -8.83 21.04 16.54
N ILE A 536 -7.81 21.59 15.86
CA ILE A 536 -6.75 20.79 15.22
C ILE A 536 -5.76 20.24 16.25
N LYS A 537 -5.88 18.94 16.56
CA LYS A 537 -4.88 18.16 17.32
C LYS A 537 -4.10 17.23 16.37
N LEU A 538 -2.78 17.32 16.35
CA LEU A 538 -1.89 16.63 15.39
C LEU A 538 -2.16 15.12 15.27
N GLY A 539 -2.33 14.42 16.39
CA GLY A 539 -2.58 12.96 16.38
C GLY A 539 -3.92 12.57 15.76
N ARG A 540 -4.98 13.36 16.01
CA ARG A 540 -6.30 13.15 15.40
C ARG A 540 -6.27 13.49 13.92
N TYR A 541 -5.56 14.56 13.57
CA TYR A 541 -5.36 15.02 12.21
C TYR A 541 -4.69 13.97 11.33
N LEU A 542 -3.54 13.43 11.75
CA LEU A 542 -2.81 12.41 10.98
C LEU A 542 -3.65 11.14 10.78
N ARG A 543 -4.41 10.73 11.79
CA ARG A 543 -5.27 9.53 11.73
C ARG A 543 -6.39 9.65 10.71
N ASN A 544 -6.94 10.85 10.51
CA ASN A 544 -8.09 11.06 9.65
C ASN A 544 -7.68 11.50 8.23
N VAL A 545 -6.69 12.40 8.12
CA VAL A 545 -6.30 13.02 6.84
C VAL A 545 -5.41 12.09 6.01
N VAL A 546 -4.45 11.37 6.60
CA VAL A 546 -3.52 10.52 5.83
C VAL A 546 -4.26 9.40 5.08
N PRO A 547 -5.20 8.64 5.69
CA PRO A 547 -5.97 7.64 4.97
C PRO A 547 -6.91 8.24 3.92
N ALA A 548 -7.43 9.46 4.14
CA ALA A 548 -8.25 10.16 3.16
C ALA A 548 -7.45 10.56 1.92
N VAL A 549 -6.31 11.21 2.11
CA VAL A 549 -5.36 11.55 1.04
C VAL A 549 -4.92 10.29 0.28
N TYR A 550 -4.63 9.20 0.99
CA TYR A 550 -4.29 7.93 0.35
C TYR A 550 -5.44 7.39 -0.51
N ARG A 551 -6.69 7.43 -0.01
CA ARG A 551 -7.87 7.01 -0.78
C ARG A 551 -8.04 7.88 -2.02
N GLU A 552 -7.93 9.20 -1.90
CA GLU A 552 -8.06 10.15 -3.01
C GLU A 552 -7.06 9.86 -4.15
N ILE A 553 -5.79 9.69 -3.79
CA ILE A 553 -4.73 9.36 -4.76
C ILE A 553 -4.99 8.01 -5.47
N ASN A 554 -5.74 7.11 -4.81
CA ASN A 554 -6.00 5.74 -5.27
C ASN A 554 -7.44 5.49 -5.71
N ALA A 555 -8.29 6.53 -5.83
CA ALA A 555 -9.71 6.40 -6.16
C ALA A 555 -10.01 6.11 -7.65
N ALA A 556 -8.97 5.91 -8.47
CA ALA A 556 -9.07 5.76 -9.93
C ALA A 556 -9.45 4.35 -10.42
#